data_AF-M1D2I8-F1
#
_entry.id   AF-M1D2I8-F1
#
_cell.length_a   1.000
_cell.length_b   1.000
_cell.length_c   1.000
_cell.angle_alpha   90.00
_cell.angle_beta   90.00
_cell.angle_gamma   90.00
#
_symmetry.space_group_name_H-M   'P 1'
#
loop_
_entity.id
_entity.type
_entity.pdbx_description
1 polymer ?
#
loop_
_entity_poly.entity_id
_entity_poly.type
_entity_poly.pdbx_seq_one_letter_code
_entity_poly.pdbx_strand_id
1 'polypeptide(L)'
;MIHSEANHLSIKITFRMNYNLKSHSEDTILADRERVKSCLSELNETSNGFKKALNIGLEQLVATVTPRIRPVLDTVATISYELSESEYADNEVNDPWVQRLLHAVETNVAWLQPLMTANNYDSLVHLVIDFVVKRLEVIMMQKRFSQLGGLQLDRDIRALVSYFSNMTQRTVRDKFARLTQMATILNLEKVSEILDFWGENSGPMTWRLTPAEVILLREDIVRLALFEDHRLRNVLRI
;
A
#
# COMPACT_ATOMS: atom_id res chain seq x y z
N MET A 1 -19.67 17.44 3.06
CA MET A 1 -19.34 18.71 2.40
C MET A 1 -18.79 19.75 3.37
N ILE A 2 -19.60 20.31 4.29
CA ILE A 2 -19.22 21.47 5.12
C ILE A 2 -17.94 21.26 5.95
N HIS A 3 -17.73 20.09 6.57
CA HIS A 3 -16.52 19.83 7.38
C HIS A 3 -15.24 19.58 6.55
N SER A 4 -15.35 19.05 5.33
CA SER A 4 -14.19 18.77 4.47
C SER A 4 -13.68 20.04 3.79
N GLU A 5 -14.57 20.97 3.47
CA GLU A 5 -14.21 22.28 2.93
C GLU A 5 -13.61 23.18 4.01
N ALA A 6 -14.17 23.18 5.23
CA ALA A 6 -13.66 24.00 6.33
C ALA A 6 -12.18 23.72 6.68
N ASN A 7 -11.76 22.45 6.70
CA ASN A 7 -10.36 22.09 7.01
C ASN A 7 -9.38 22.45 5.88
N HIS A 8 -9.75 22.23 4.62
CA HIS A 8 -8.90 22.59 3.48
C HIS A 8 -8.82 24.12 3.30
N LEU A 9 -9.92 24.83 3.56
CA LEU A 9 -9.97 26.29 3.55
C LEU A 9 -9.14 26.86 4.71
N SER A 10 -9.25 26.30 5.92
CA SER A 10 -8.43 26.71 7.07
C SER A 10 -6.94 26.52 6.82
N ILE A 11 -6.50 25.37 6.29
CA ILE A 11 -5.08 25.15 5.94
C ILE A 11 -4.61 26.12 4.84
N LYS A 12 -5.41 26.35 3.79
CA LYS A 12 -5.07 27.32 2.73
C LYS A 12 -5.04 28.76 3.26
N ILE A 13 -5.97 29.15 4.12
CA ILE A 13 -6.03 30.47 4.75
C ILE A 13 -4.83 30.65 5.67
N THR A 14 -4.49 29.66 6.50
CA THR A 14 -3.31 29.66 7.35
C THR A 14 -2.03 29.81 6.53
N PHE A 15 -1.88 29.05 5.45
CA PHE A 15 -0.67 29.12 4.62
C PHE A 15 -0.55 30.48 3.91
N ARG A 16 -1.67 31.01 3.40
CA ARG A 16 -1.69 32.30 2.70
C ARG A 16 -1.51 33.50 3.63
N MET A 17 -2.08 33.45 4.84
CA MET A 17 -1.81 34.44 5.89
C MET A 17 -0.37 34.38 6.37
N ASN A 18 0.21 33.19 6.55
CA ASN A 18 1.59 33.02 7.00
C ASN A 18 2.59 33.55 5.95
N TYR A 19 2.33 33.33 4.66
CA TYR A 19 3.10 33.91 3.56
C TYR A 19 3.00 35.45 3.52
N ASN A 20 1.78 35.99 3.58
CA ASN A 20 1.55 37.44 3.56
C ASN A 20 2.16 38.14 4.79
N LEU A 21 2.10 37.55 5.98
CA LEU A 21 2.65 38.15 7.20
C LEU A 21 4.17 38.07 7.28
N LYS A 22 4.80 37.00 6.77
CA LYS A 22 6.27 36.96 6.62
C LYS A 22 6.76 38.10 5.74
N SER A 23 6.07 38.40 4.64
CA SER A 23 6.42 39.53 3.76
C SER A 23 6.22 40.92 4.38
N HIS A 24 5.33 41.07 5.37
CA HIS A 24 5.04 42.35 6.05
C HIS A 24 5.80 42.54 7.38
N SER A 25 6.55 41.53 7.84
CA SER A 25 7.24 41.54 9.13
C SER A 25 8.52 42.40 9.18
N GLU A 26 9.00 42.85 8.01
CA GLU A 26 10.22 43.67 7.92
C GLU A 26 10.01 45.09 8.49
N ASP A 27 8.78 45.64 8.46
CA ASP A 27 8.47 47.01 8.88
C ASP A 27 7.78 47.15 10.26
N THR A 28 7.58 46.07 11.01
CA THR A 28 6.77 46.08 12.26
C THR A 28 7.58 46.26 13.55
N ILE A 29 7.05 47.05 14.50
CA ILE A 29 7.62 47.34 15.83
C ILE A 29 7.82 46.03 16.64
N LEU A 30 8.89 45.93 17.44
CA LEU A 30 9.28 44.72 18.19
C LEU A 30 8.15 44.07 19.02
N ALA A 31 7.30 44.88 19.68
CA ALA A 31 6.16 44.38 20.45
C ALA A 31 5.08 43.73 19.57
N ASP A 32 4.87 44.25 18.36
CA ASP A 32 3.94 43.69 17.39
C ASP A 32 4.51 42.42 16.76
N ARG A 33 5.83 42.33 16.59
CA ARG A 33 6.50 41.09 16.15
C ARG A 33 6.29 39.93 17.12
N GLU A 34 6.38 40.15 18.42
CA GLU A 34 6.15 39.09 19.42
C GLU A 34 4.68 38.65 19.48
N ARG A 35 3.73 39.60 19.38
CA ARG A 35 2.30 39.26 19.27
C ARG A 35 2.00 38.45 18.02
N VAL A 36 2.54 38.85 16.87
CA VAL A 36 2.39 38.12 15.61
C VAL A 36 2.95 36.70 15.72
N LYS A 37 4.11 36.51 16.37
CA LYS A 37 4.66 35.17 16.62
C LYS A 37 3.74 34.30 17.48
N SER A 38 3.16 34.84 18.54
CA SER A 38 2.19 34.11 19.38
C SER A 38 0.99 33.66 18.56
N CYS A 39 0.36 34.57 17.81
CA CYS A 39 -0.78 34.23 16.96
C CYS A 39 -0.43 33.18 15.90
N LEU A 40 0.77 33.25 15.32
CA LEU A 40 1.25 32.24 14.37
C LEU A 40 1.45 30.87 15.04
N SER A 41 1.92 30.83 16.29
CA SER A 41 2.05 29.59 17.05
C SER A 41 0.69 28.96 17.31
N GLU A 42 -0.26 29.72 17.84
CA GLU A 42 -1.63 29.27 18.12
C GLU A 42 -2.35 28.77 16.85
N LEU A 43 -2.16 29.47 15.73
CA LEU A 43 -2.72 29.07 14.44
C LEU A 43 -2.10 27.75 13.95
N ASN A 44 -0.79 27.57 14.14
CA ASN A 44 -0.10 26.33 13.79
C ASN A 44 -0.55 25.16 14.66
N GLU A 45 -0.74 25.37 15.96
CA GLU A 45 -1.31 24.39 16.89
C GLU A 45 -2.71 23.97 16.47
N THR A 46 -3.57 24.94 16.16
CA THR A 46 -4.94 24.71 15.67
C THR A 46 -4.94 23.93 14.35
N SER A 47 -4.05 24.29 13.42
CA SER A 47 -3.86 23.57 12.14
C SER A 47 -3.46 22.11 12.36
N ASN A 48 -2.54 21.85 13.31
CA ASN A 48 -2.17 20.49 13.67
C ASN A 48 -3.34 19.73 14.33
N GLY A 49 -4.15 20.41 15.14
CA GLY A 49 -5.40 19.88 15.68
C GLY A 49 -6.37 19.42 14.58
N PHE A 50 -6.61 20.25 13.57
CA PHE A 50 -7.48 19.89 12.44
C PHE A 50 -6.92 18.74 11.60
N LYS A 51 -5.60 18.70 11.34
CA LYS A 51 -4.95 17.56 10.66
C LYS A 51 -5.14 16.26 11.43
N LYS A 52 -4.97 16.29 12.75
CA LYS A 52 -5.17 15.11 13.61
C LYS A 52 -6.64 14.66 13.57
N ALA A 53 -7.59 15.59 13.69
CA ALA A 53 -9.02 15.28 13.62
C ALA A 53 -9.40 14.69 12.24
N LEU A 54 -8.84 15.21 11.15
CA LEU A 54 -9.02 14.67 9.80
C LEU A 54 -8.52 13.23 9.71
N ASN A 55 -7.30 12.95 10.17
CA ASN A 55 -6.73 11.60 10.12
C ASN A 55 -7.58 10.60 10.92
N ILE A 56 -8.01 10.97 12.12
CA ILE A 56 -8.92 10.14 12.94
C ILE A 56 -10.23 9.90 12.20
N GLY A 57 -10.82 10.93 11.58
CA GLY A 57 -12.06 10.79 10.83
C GLY A 57 -11.93 9.87 9.61
N LEU A 58 -10.79 9.94 8.90
CA LEU A 58 -10.50 9.03 7.78
C LEU A 58 -10.32 7.58 8.25
N GLU A 59 -9.59 7.36 9.34
CA GLU A 59 -9.41 6.03 9.94
C GLU A 59 -10.75 5.44 10.38
N GLN A 60 -11.61 6.24 11.02
CA GLN A 60 -12.97 5.83 11.39
C GLN A 60 -13.81 5.48 10.17
N LEU A 61 -13.75 6.29 9.10
CA LEU A 61 -14.46 6.00 7.85
C LEU A 61 -14.01 4.67 7.24
N VAL A 62 -12.71 4.43 7.17
CA VAL A 62 -12.13 3.16 6.69
C VAL A 62 -12.57 1.99 7.56
N ALA A 63 -12.65 2.16 8.87
CA ALA A 63 -13.15 1.13 9.79
C ALA A 63 -14.64 0.76 9.53
N THR A 64 -15.43 1.64 8.91
CA THR A 64 -16.80 1.30 8.47
C THR A 64 -16.86 0.65 7.09
N VAL A 65 -15.88 0.95 6.21
CA VAL A 65 -15.83 0.45 4.82
C VAL A 65 -15.20 -0.94 4.74
N THR A 66 -14.08 -1.15 5.42
CA THR A 66 -13.29 -2.38 5.34
C THR A 66 -14.04 -3.66 5.75
N PRO A 67 -14.96 -3.67 6.75
CA PRO A 67 -15.77 -4.86 7.05
C PRO A 67 -16.67 -5.32 5.91
N ARG A 68 -17.01 -4.45 4.95
CA ARG A 68 -17.80 -4.80 3.76
C ARG A 68 -16.97 -5.39 2.64
N ILE A 69 -15.69 -5.00 2.55
CA ILE A 69 -14.73 -5.53 1.58
C ILE A 69 -14.17 -6.88 2.05
N ARG A 70 -13.99 -7.03 3.37
CA ARG A 70 -13.34 -8.18 4.01
C ARG A 70 -13.90 -9.54 3.58
N PRO A 71 -15.22 -9.79 3.51
CA PRO A 71 -15.74 -11.11 3.14
C PRO A 71 -15.29 -11.54 1.74
N VAL A 72 -15.31 -10.61 0.77
CA VAL A 72 -14.84 -10.87 -0.59
C VAL A 72 -13.33 -11.12 -0.59
N LEU A 73 -12.57 -10.31 0.15
CA LEU A 73 -11.13 -10.46 0.27
C LEU A 73 -10.71 -11.79 0.92
N ASP A 74 -11.45 -12.25 1.91
CA ASP A 74 -11.18 -13.51 2.61
C ASP A 74 -11.47 -14.74 1.71
N THR A 75 -12.28 -14.61 0.64
CA THR A 75 -12.46 -15.71 -0.34
C THR A 75 -11.18 -16.05 -1.10
N VAL A 76 -10.22 -15.12 -1.18
CA VAL A 76 -8.91 -15.39 -1.83
C VAL A 76 -8.19 -16.55 -1.14
N ALA A 77 -8.43 -16.78 0.16
CA ALA A 77 -7.86 -17.90 0.89
C ALA A 77 -8.23 -19.27 0.28
N THR A 78 -9.40 -19.41 -0.35
CA THR A 78 -9.86 -20.67 -0.95
C THR A 78 -9.40 -20.88 -2.39
N ILE A 79 -8.81 -19.88 -3.04
CA ILE A 79 -8.33 -19.98 -4.43
C ILE A 79 -6.98 -20.70 -4.47
N SER A 80 -6.83 -21.73 -5.30
CA SER A 80 -5.56 -22.44 -5.46
C SER A 80 -4.56 -21.63 -6.30
N TYR A 81 -3.28 -21.71 -5.92
CA TYR A 81 -2.15 -21.30 -6.76
C TYR A 81 -1.23 -22.49 -7.11
N GLU A 82 -1.63 -23.71 -6.75
CA GLU A 82 -1.10 -24.95 -7.33
C GLU A 82 -1.93 -25.23 -8.59
N LEU A 83 -1.47 -24.74 -9.75
CA LEU A 83 -2.24 -24.69 -11.00
C LEU A 83 -1.61 -25.61 -12.06
N SER A 84 -2.48 -26.31 -12.78
CA SER A 84 -2.17 -26.93 -14.07
C SER A 84 -2.25 -25.91 -15.22
N GLU A 85 -1.75 -26.28 -16.40
CA GLU A 85 -1.88 -25.45 -17.61
C GLU A 85 -3.34 -25.15 -17.96
N SER A 86 -4.23 -26.14 -17.82
CA SER A 86 -5.67 -25.95 -18.07
C SER A 86 -6.32 -24.98 -17.09
N GLU A 87 -5.98 -25.05 -15.80
CA GLU A 87 -6.52 -24.14 -14.79
C GLU A 87 -5.96 -22.73 -14.94
N TYR A 88 -4.67 -22.61 -15.29
CA TYR A 88 -4.07 -21.31 -15.59
C TYR A 88 -4.73 -20.67 -16.81
N ALA A 89 -4.93 -21.42 -17.90
CA ALA A 89 -5.62 -20.96 -19.10
C ALA A 89 -7.07 -20.54 -18.81
N ASP A 90 -7.81 -21.33 -18.02
CA ASP A 90 -9.18 -20.99 -17.61
C ASP A 90 -9.20 -19.68 -16.80
N ASN A 91 -8.28 -19.51 -15.85
CA ASN A 91 -8.17 -18.28 -15.06
C ASN A 91 -7.82 -17.04 -15.90
N GLU A 92 -7.24 -17.17 -17.11
CA GLU A 92 -7.02 -16.03 -18.00
C GLU A 92 -8.30 -15.48 -18.61
N VAL A 93 -9.28 -16.36 -18.81
CA VAL A 93 -10.60 -16.00 -19.32
C VAL A 93 -11.54 -15.64 -18.17
N ASN A 94 -11.47 -16.42 -17.09
CA ASN A 94 -12.34 -16.38 -15.94
C ASN A 94 -11.55 -15.95 -14.70
N ASP A 95 -11.43 -14.64 -14.48
CA ASP A 95 -10.72 -14.13 -13.30
C ASP A 95 -11.28 -14.72 -11.98
N PRO A 96 -10.43 -15.36 -11.15
CA PRO A 96 -10.90 -16.10 -9.99
C PRO A 96 -11.34 -15.21 -8.82
N TRP A 97 -10.77 -14.00 -8.68
CA TRP A 97 -11.05 -13.14 -7.52
C TRP A 97 -10.74 -11.64 -7.69
N VAL A 98 -9.77 -11.25 -8.52
CA VAL A 98 -9.28 -9.85 -8.59
C VAL A 98 -10.40 -8.90 -8.98
N GLN A 99 -11.13 -9.19 -10.06
CA GLN A 99 -12.24 -8.36 -10.55
C GLN A 99 -13.35 -8.25 -9.51
N ARG A 100 -13.66 -9.35 -8.81
CA ARG A 100 -14.65 -9.34 -7.72
C ARG A 100 -14.21 -8.45 -6.57
N LEU A 101 -12.93 -8.50 -6.18
CA LEU A 101 -12.40 -7.63 -5.13
C LEU A 101 -12.41 -6.16 -5.57
N LEU A 102 -11.95 -5.85 -6.78
CA LEU A 102 -11.92 -4.49 -7.31
C LEU A 102 -13.33 -3.89 -7.34
N HIS A 103 -14.31 -4.65 -7.83
CA HIS A 103 -15.71 -4.24 -7.81
C HIS A 103 -16.26 -4.01 -6.39
N ALA A 104 -15.89 -4.87 -5.43
CA ALA A 104 -16.28 -4.69 -4.03
C ALA A 104 -15.68 -3.41 -3.42
N VAL A 105 -14.42 -3.10 -3.73
CA VAL A 105 -13.80 -1.84 -3.30
C VAL A 105 -14.50 -0.64 -3.94
N GLU A 106 -14.70 -0.67 -5.25
CA GLU A 106 -15.37 0.40 -6.01
C GLU A 106 -16.74 0.73 -5.43
N THR A 107 -17.59 -0.29 -5.26
CA THR A 107 -18.95 -0.15 -4.74
C THR A 107 -18.97 0.47 -3.34
N ASN A 108 -17.96 0.21 -2.52
CA ASN A 108 -17.90 0.71 -1.15
C ASN A 108 -17.22 2.08 -1.00
N VAL A 109 -16.43 2.53 -1.99
CA VAL A 109 -15.61 3.73 -1.88
C VAL A 109 -16.00 4.82 -2.89
N ALA A 110 -16.42 4.47 -4.12
CA ALA A 110 -16.63 5.43 -5.20
C ALA A 110 -17.69 6.50 -4.87
N TRP A 111 -18.74 6.13 -4.13
CA TRP A 111 -19.79 7.07 -3.71
C TRP A 111 -19.31 8.18 -2.76
N LEU A 112 -18.16 7.98 -2.09
CA LEU A 112 -17.53 8.99 -1.23
C LEU A 112 -16.76 10.04 -2.02
N GLN A 113 -16.32 9.73 -3.24
CA GLN A 113 -15.54 10.62 -4.09
C GLN A 113 -16.16 12.01 -4.27
N PRO A 114 -17.45 12.16 -4.66
CA PRO A 114 -18.06 13.48 -4.82
C PRO A 114 -18.29 14.22 -3.49
N LEU A 115 -18.15 13.56 -2.34
CA LEU A 115 -18.41 14.13 -1.01
C LEU A 115 -17.15 14.67 -0.33
N MET A 116 -15.98 14.44 -0.93
CA MET A 116 -14.66 14.71 -0.37
C MET A 116 -13.83 15.59 -1.29
N THR A 117 -12.82 16.26 -0.74
CA THR A 117 -11.77 16.86 -1.55
C THR A 117 -10.88 15.77 -2.15
N ALA A 118 -10.21 16.05 -3.27
CA ALA A 118 -9.29 15.10 -3.92
C ALA A 118 -8.24 14.54 -2.94
N ASN A 119 -7.61 15.39 -2.13
CA ASN A 119 -6.61 14.97 -1.13
C ASN A 119 -7.17 14.03 -0.05
N ASN A 120 -8.41 14.28 0.38
CA ASN A 120 -9.07 13.46 1.40
C ASN A 120 -9.50 12.10 0.81
N TYR A 121 -10.00 12.11 -0.43
CA TYR A 121 -10.34 10.89 -1.16
C TYR A 121 -9.10 10.03 -1.44
N ASP A 122 -8.00 10.63 -1.91
CA ASP A 122 -6.73 9.94 -2.08
C ASP A 122 -6.25 9.33 -0.76
N SER A 123 -6.48 10.00 0.38
CA SER A 123 -6.09 9.47 1.70
C SER A 123 -6.95 8.31 2.16
N LEU A 124 -8.26 8.39 1.91
CA LEU A 124 -9.19 7.28 2.10
C LEU A 124 -8.78 6.07 1.24
N VAL A 125 -8.56 6.26 -0.07
CA VAL A 125 -8.16 5.19 -0.99
C VAL A 125 -6.86 4.53 -0.53
N HIS A 126 -5.86 5.30 -0.10
CA HIS A 126 -4.60 4.75 0.39
C HIS A 126 -4.77 3.89 1.64
N LEU A 127 -5.65 4.26 2.57
CA LEU A 127 -5.95 3.46 3.76
C LEU A 127 -6.70 2.15 3.39
N VAL A 128 -7.58 2.20 2.39
CA VAL A 128 -8.26 1.01 1.86
C VAL A 128 -7.25 0.07 1.17
N ILE A 129 -6.31 0.62 0.38
CA ILE A 129 -5.22 -0.17 -0.23
C ILE A 129 -4.38 -0.84 0.86
N ASP A 130 -4.01 -0.12 1.93
CA ASP A 130 -3.24 -0.70 3.04
C ASP A 130 -3.95 -1.87 3.70
N PHE A 131 -5.28 -1.75 3.90
CA PHE A 131 -6.09 -2.84 4.42
C PHE A 131 -6.08 -4.06 3.48
N VAL A 132 -6.30 -3.84 2.18
CA VAL A 132 -6.34 -4.91 1.17
C VAL A 132 -4.98 -5.61 1.10
N VAL A 133 -3.90 -4.85 0.93
CA VAL A 133 -2.55 -5.40 0.74
C VAL A 133 -2.09 -6.15 1.99
N LYS A 134 -2.25 -5.59 3.20
CA LYS A 134 -1.89 -6.30 4.43
C LYS A 134 -2.59 -7.65 4.56
N ARG A 135 -3.88 -7.71 4.18
CA ARG A 135 -4.63 -8.96 4.26
C ARG A 135 -4.20 -9.95 3.18
N LEU A 136 -3.95 -9.49 1.95
CA LEU A 136 -3.41 -10.32 0.88
C LEU A 136 -2.04 -10.88 1.25
N GLU A 137 -1.13 -10.08 1.83
CA GLU A 137 0.17 -10.58 2.28
C GLU A 137 0.02 -11.76 3.26
N VAL A 138 -0.84 -11.63 4.27
CA VAL A 138 -1.11 -12.71 5.23
C VAL A 138 -1.65 -13.96 4.52
N ILE A 139 -2.57 -13.79 3.57
CA ILE A 139 -3.16 -14.91 2.83
C ILE A 139 -2.10 -15.59 1.94
N MET A 140 -1.31 -14.81 1.19
CA MET A 140 -0.32 -15.34 0.26
C MET A 140 0.83 -16.06 0.99
N MET A 141 1.22 -15.60 2.18
CA MET A 141 2.22 -16.28 3.02
C MET A 141 1.77 -17.66 3.52
N GLN A 142 0.47 -17.97 3.48
CA GLN A 142 -0.10 -19.26 3.91
C GLN A 142 -0.36 -20.22 2.74
N LYS A 143 -0.15 -19.77 1.50
CA LYS A 143 -0.45 -20.54 0.30
C LYS A 143 0.78 -21.29 -0.20
N ARG A 144 0.49 -22.35 -0.95
CA ARG A 144 1.46 -23.09 -1.75
C ARG A 144 1.32 -22.66 -3.21
N PHE A 145 2.43 -22.64 -3.92
CA PHE A 145 2.51 -22.14 -5.28
C PHE A 145 3.17 -23.17 -6.19
N SER A 146 2.61 -23.33 -7.38
CA SER A 146 3.30 -23.86 -8.55
C SER A 146 3.98 -22.73 -9.32
N GLN A 147 4.81 -23.05 -10.32
CA GLN A 147 5.38 -22.02 -11.22
C GLN A 147 4.29 -21.18 -11.91
N LEU A 148 3.23 -21.84 -12.41
CA LEU A 148 2.07 -21.16 -13.00
C LEU A 148 1.31 -20.32 -11.96
N GLY A 149 1.29 -20.76 -10.71
CA GLY A 149 0.80 -19.97 -9.58
C GLY A 149 1.60 -18.69 -9.34
N GLY A 150 2.93 -18.76 -9.43
CA GLY A 150 3.80 -17.58 -9.36
C GLY A 150 3.48 -16.56 -10.46
N LEU A 151 3.26 -17.04 -11.69
CA LEU A 151 2.85 -16.20 -12.83
C LEU A 151 1.45 -15.62 -12.64
N GLN A 152 0.50 -16.41 -12.15
CA GLN A 152 -0.86 -15.94 -11.82
C GLN A 152 -0.81 -14.83 -10.76
N LEU A 153 -0.03 -15.00 -9.68
CA LEU A 153 0.07 -13.99 -8.63
C LEU A 153 0.68 -12.69 -9.15
N ASP A 154 1.73 -12.77 -9.97
CA ASP A 154 2.34 -11.60 -10.61
C ASP A 154 1.32 -10.84 -11.48
N ARG A 155 0.49 -11.56 -12.24
CA ARG A 155 -0.62 -10.98 -13.00
C ARG A 155 -1.67 -10.34 -12.12
N ASP A 156 -2.09 -11.00 -11.05
CA ASP A 156 -3.08 -10.49 -10.10
C ASP A 156 -2.61 -9.18 -9.46
N ILE A 157 -1.35 -9.13 -9.02
CA ILE A 157 -0.73 -7.93 -8.43
C ILE A 157 -0.67 -6.80 -9.46
N ARG A 158 -0.30 -7.08 -10.72
CA ARG A 158 -0.28 -6.06 -11.77
C ARG A 158 -1.68 -5.49 -12.03
N ALA A 159 -2.71 -6.33 -12.05
CA ALA A 159 -4.09 -5.88 -12.21
C ALA A 159 -4.54 -4.99 -11.03
N LEU A 160 -4.24 -5.39 -9.78
CA LEU A 160 -4.51 -4.58 -8.60
C LEU A 160 -3.79 -3.22 -8.66
N VAL A 161 -2.48 -3.22 -8.92
CA VAL A 161 -1.67 -2.00 -9.00
C VAL A 161 -2.21 -1.07 -10.08
N SER A 162 -2.56 -1.61 -11.26
CA SER A 162 -3.11 -0.82 -12.37
C SER A 162 -4.43 -0.16 -11.97
N TYR A 163 -5.37 -0.93 -11.41
CA TYR A 163 -6.67 -0.40 -11.00
C TYR A 163 -6.53 0.65 -9.90
N PHE A 164 -5.79 0.36 -8.84
CA PHE A 164 -5.62 1.31 -7.74
C PHE A 164 -4.84 2.57 -8.16
N SER A 165 -3.92 2.47 -9.12
CA SER A 165 -3.26 3.66 -9.69
C SER A 165 -4.24 4.60 -10.39
N ASN A 166 -5.35 4.08 -10.93
CA ASN A 166 -6.38 4.90 -11.57
C ASN A 166 -7.36 5.54 -10.57
N MET A 167 -7.43 5.04 -9.33
CA MET A 167 -8.33 5.56 -8.30
C MET A 167 -7.80 6.77 -7.53
N THR A 168 -6.49 7.04 -7.58
CA THR A 168 -5.80 8.07 -6.78
C THR A 168 -4.79 8.82 -7.64
N GLN A 169 -4.49 10.07 -7.29
CA GLN A 169 -3.44 10.85 -7.95
C GLN A 169 -2.04 10.54 -7.40
N ARG A 170 -1.97 9.89 -6.24
CA ARG A 170 -0.70 9.52 -5.58
C ARG A 170 -0.26 8.11 -5.97
N THR A 171 1.05 7.90 -5.96
CA THR A 171 1.63 6.60 -6.33
C THR A 171 1.24 5.51 -5.32
N VAL A 172 0.88 4.32 -5.84
CA VAL A 172 0.49 3.16 -5.00
C VAL A 172 1.56 2.06 -4.99
N ARG A 173 2.54 2.10 -5.91
CA ARG A 173 3.54 1.05 -6.12
C ARG A 173 4.24 0.61 -4.82
N ASP A 174 4.60 1.57 -3.97
CA ASP A 174 5.28 1.30 -2.71
C ASP A 174 4.47 0.40 -1.77
N LYS A 175 3.14 0.55 -1.76
CA LYS A 175 2.24 -0.25 -0.92
C LYS A 175 2.26 -1.72 -1.33
N PHE A 176 2.42 -2.01 -2.61
CA PHE A 176 2.46 -3.37 -3.16
C PHE A 176 3.85 -4.01 -3.15
N ALA A 177 4.88 -3.29 -2.70
CA ALA A 177 6.27 -3.73 -2.82
C ALA A 177 6.54 -5.14 -2.25
N ARG A 178 5.94 -5.47 -1.10
CA ARG A 178 6.08 -6.80 -0.51
C ARG A 178 5.42 -7.88 -1.36
N LEU A 179 4.18 -7.69 -1.80
CA LEU A 179 3.51 -8.63 -2.73
C LEU A 179 4.30 -8.80 -4.04
N THR A 180 4.81 -7.70 -4.63
CA THR A 180 5.65 -7.76 -5.83
C THR A 180 6.94 -8.55 -5.58
N GLN A 181 7.59 -8.34 -4.44
CA GLN A 181 8.77 -9.11 -4.04
C GLN A 181 8.46 -10.61 -3.86
N MET A 182 7.30 -10.94 -3.30
CA MET A 182 6.84 -12.34 -3.20
C MET A 182 6.69 -12.96 -4.58
N ALA A 183 6.02 -12.26 -5.50
CA ALA A 183 5.88 -12.71 -6.89
C ALA A 183 7.22 -12.87 -7.60
N THR A 184 8.20 -11.99 -7.37
CA THR A 184 9.57 -12.15 -7.90
C THR A 184 10.20 -13.45 -7.42
N ILE A 185 10.13 -13.77 -6.13
CA ILE A 185 10.70 -15.01 -5.57
C ILE A 185 9.98 -16.24 -6.12
N LEU A 186 8.66 -16.18 -6.25
CA LEU A 186 7.85 -17.28 -6.75
C LEU A 186 8.07 -17.59 -8.23
N ASN A 187 8.56 -16.62 -9.00
CA ASN A 187 8.87 -16.78 -10.42
C ASN A 187 10.33 -17.21 -10.71
N LEU A 188 11.18 -17.34 -9.68
CA LEU A 188 12.54 -17.86 -9.86
C LEU A 188 12.50 -19.32 -10.32
N GLU A 189 13.19 -19.64 -11.42
CA GLU A 189 13.24 -21.02 -11.94
C GLU A 189 14.12 -21.90 -11.03
N LYS A 190 15.19 -21.32 -10.48
CA LYS A 190 16.14 -21.99 -9.57
C LYS A 190 16.36 -21.16 -8.31
N VAL A 191 16.52 -21.83 -7.17
CA VAL A 191 16.81 -21.13 -5.89
C VAL A 191 18.11 -20.35 -5.95
N SER A 192 19.11 -20.82 -6.69
CA SER A 192 20.38 -20.11 -6.86
C SER A 192 20.20 -18.71 -7.45
N GLU A 193 19.16 -18.47 -8.25
CA GLU A 193 18.88 -17.14 -8.84
C GLU A 193 18.59 -16.09 -7.76
N ILE A 194 18.19 -16.51 -6.55
CA ILE A 194 18.01 -15.55 -5.46
C ILE A 194 19.31 -14.81 -5.11
N LEU A 195 20.47 -15.44 -5.34
CA LEU A 195 21.78 -14.83 -5.11
C LEU A 195 22.03 -13.63 -6.03
N ASP A 196 21.38 -13.59 -7.19
CA ASP A 196 21.52 -12.50 -8.16
C ASP A 196 20.66 -11.29 -7.77
N PHE A 197 19.66 -11.48 -6.91
CA PHE A 197 18.74 -10.44 -6.50
C PHE A 197 18.84 -10.05 -5.03
N TRP A 198 19.64 -10.74 -4.21
CA TRP A 198 19.66 -10.55 -2.76
C TRP A 198 20.97 -9.94 -2.24
N GLY A 199 20.90 -9.26 -1.09
CA GLY A 199 22.07 -8.68 -0.42
C GLY A 199 22.77 -7.62 -1.28
N GLU A 200 24.08 -7.75 -1.45
CA GLU A 200 24.91 -6.83 -2.24
C GLU A 200 24.52 -6.81 -3.73
N ASN A 201 23.90 -7.90 -4.22
CA ASN A 201 23.46 -8.01 -5.62
C ASN A 201 22.04 -7.49 -5.86
N SER A 202 21.35 -6.98 -4.84
CA SER A 202 19.97 -6.49 -4.98
C SER A 202 19.81 -5.26 -5.88
N GLY A 203 20.90 -4.62 -6.27
CA GLY A 203 20.89 -3.44 -7.13
C GLY A 203 20.02 -2.34 -6.51
N PRO A 204 19.05 -1.76 -7.25
CA PRO A 204 18.17 -0.73 -6.72
C PRO A 204 17.03 -1.27 -5.84
N MET A 205 16.82 -2.60 -5.78
CA MET A 205 15.71 -3.20 -5.03
C MET A 205 16.00 -3.20 -3.53
N THR A 206 15.16 -2.50 -2.76
CA THR A 206 15.19 -2.59 -1.30
C THR A 206 14.24 -3.67 -0.82
N TRP A 207 14.78 -4.83 -0.45
CA TRP A 207 14.00 -5.95 0.08
C TRP A 207 13.30 -5.61 1.39
N ARG A 208 12.01 -5.92 1.45
CA ARG A 208 11.13 -5.77 2.62
C ARG A 208 10.71 -7.11 3.20
N LEU A 209 11.06 -8.20 2.52
CA LEU A 209 10.91 -9.57 3.01
C LEU A 209 12.12 -9.95 3.84
N THR A 210 11.89 -10.70 4.90
CA THR A 210 12.94 -11.34 5.70
C THR A 210 13.41 -12.64 5.04
N PRO A 211 14.63 -13.12 5.32
CA PRO A 211 15.08 -14.42 4.85
C PRO A 211 14.12 -15.56 5.22
N ALA A 212 13.52 -15.52 6.41
CA ALA A 212 12.54 -16.52 6.84
C ALA A 212 11.28 -16.54 5.95
N GLU A 213 10.77 -15.36 5.57
CA GLU A 213 9.61 -15.25 4.67
C GLU A 213 9.94 -15.80 3.26
N VAL A 214 11.15 -15.53 2.76
CA VAL A 214 11.63 -16.06 1.48
C VAL A 214 11.62 -17.59 1.48
N ILE A 215 12.19 -18.21 2.54
CA ILE A 215 12.27 -19.66 2.68
C ILE A 215 10.86 -20.27 2.74
N LEU A 216 9.95 -19.62 3.46
CA LEU A 216 8.57 -20.09 3.59
C LEU A 216 7.83 -20.10 2.24
N LEU A 217 8.06 -19.09 1.38
CA LEU A 217 7.40 -18.99 0.07
C LEU A 217 7.86 -20.05 -0.93
N ARG A 218 9.10 -20.53 -0.81
CA ARG A 218 9.70 -21.52 -1.71
C ARG A 218 10.24 -22.73 -0.94
N GLU A 219 9.45 -23.20 0.03
CA GLU A 219 9.83 -24.35 0.85
C GLU A 219 10.15 -25.60 -0.01
N ASP A 220 9.48 -25.71 -1.16
CA ASP A 220 9.61 -26.77 -2.16
C ASP A 220 11.03 -26.88 -2.75
N ILE A 221 11.75 -25.77 -2.91
CA ILE A 221 13.08 -25.78 -3.54
C ILE A 221 14.18 -25.32 -2.58
N VAL A 222 13.87 -24.43 -1.63
CA VAL A 222 14.87 -23.84 -0.73
C VAL A 222 15.41 -24.86 0.27
N ARG A 223 14.59 -25.81 0.75
CA ARG A 223 15.08 -26.85 1.67
C ARG A 223 16.20 -27.68 1.06
N LEU A 224 16.08 -28.12 -0.19
CA LEU A 224 17.11 -28.91 -0.87
C LEU A 224 18.35 -28.07 -1.20
N ALA A 225 18.16 -26.84 -1.71
CA ALA A 225 19.25 -25.95 -2.08
C ALA A 225 20.09 -25.47 -0.89
N LEU A 226 19.47 -25.26 0.29
CA LEU A 226 20.19 -24.93 1.53
C LEU A 226 21.13 -26.07 1.98
N PHE A 227 20.81 -27.33 1.69
CA PHE A 227 21.71 -28.43 2.03
C PHE A 227 22.95 -28.45 1.14
N GLU A 228 22.82 -28.06 -0.13
CA GLU A 228 23.87 -28.21 -1.15
C GLU A 228 24.78 -26.98 -1.29
N ASP A 229 24.28 -25.76 -1.02
CA ASP A 229 25.06 -24.53 -1.23
C ASP A 229 25.30 -23.74 0.07
N HIS A 230 26.55 -23.74 0.52
CA HIS A 230 26.99 -22.98 1.70
C HIS A 230 26.84 -21.45 1.53
N ARG A 231 26.83 -20.92 0.30
CA ARG A 231 26.62 -19.50 0.03
C ARG A 231 25.18 -19.09 0.34
N LEU A 232 24.21 -19.94 0.00
CA LEU A 232 22.79 -19.70 0.33
C LEU A 232 22.57 -19.63 1.84
N ARG A 233 23.23 -20.49 2.63
CA ARG A 233 23.16 -20.45 4.11
C ARG A 233 23.65 -19.12 4.68
N ASN A 234 24.82 -18.66 4.21
CA ASN A 234 25.40 -17.40 4.68
C ASN A 234 24.53 -16.18 4.30
N VAL A 235 23.93 -16.18 3.11
CA VAL A 235 23.10 -15.08 2.61
C VAL A 235 21.74 -15.01 3.32
N LEU A 236 21.13 -16.15 3.60
CA LEU A 236 19.86 -16.23 4.33
C LEU A 236 20.04 -16.25 5.87
N ARG A 237 21.30 -16.17 6.35
CA ARG A 237 21.69 -16.22 7.78
C ARG A 237 21.12 -17.42 8.52
N ILE A 238 21.33 -18.61 7.96
CA ILE A 238 21.00 -19.91 8.57
C ILE A 238 22.28 -20.66 8.91
#